data_AF-A0A0M7BDI4-F1
#
_entry.id   AF-A0A0M7BDI4-F1
#
_cell.length_a   1.000
_cell.length_b   1.000
_cell.length_c   1.000
_cell.angle_alpha   90.00
_cell.angle_beta   90.00
_cell.angle_gamma   90.00
#
_symmetry.space_group_name_H-M   'P 1'
#
loop_
_entity.id
_entity.type
_entity.pdbx_description
1 polymer ?
#
loop_
_entity_poly.entity_id
_entity_poly.type
_entity_poly.pdbx_seq_one_letter_code
_entity_poly.pdbx_strand_id
1 'polypeptide(L)'
;MSSPTHYKCDEKVVTLLEKKKLKLNALRLVHATYHYLDNHPGWQPSFMALADKLGQVRTCTALCATLCATTASPAANDLNMIHEGMLDLDGTGLFQTLELDGRKLRFRYSHSLATAATKLVKSKFAMVDCGIIAQLQSPWQIYFYVRAEMVQRQRHPIFYLPRVCPMNEPWSETKRTWLAAACRVGSILGHHYVFIPELDPQCENVIAVKVKIVHSKTQWSQGRLFPRHAPEPVSTVANGKSRTLTREELRKRKDWTRFDELVPALK
;
A
#
# COMPACT_ATOMS: atom_id res chain seq x y z
N MET A 1 -15.45 16.35 3.35
CA MET A 1 -14.17 16.83 2.79
C MET A 1 -13.07 15.88 3.24
N SER A 2 -12.17 15.45 2.36
CA SER A 2 -10.99 14.67 2.76
C SER A 2 -10.08 15.53 3.64
N SER A 3 -9.42 14.92 4.64
CA SER A 3 -8.43 15.61 5.47
C SER A 3 -7.30 16.18 4.58
N PRO A 4 -6.67 17.31 4.94
CA PRO A 4 -5.59 17.92 4.16
C PRO A 4 -4.38 16.99 3.98
N THR A 5 -4.22 15.96 4.80
CA THR A 5 -3.15 14.96 4.67
C THR A 5 -3.48 13.84 3.68
N HIS A 6 -4.72 13.79 3.18
CA HIS A 6 -5.19 12.72 2.32
C HIS A 6 -5.13 13.10 0.84
N TYR A 7 -4.98 12.09 0.00
CA TYR A 7 -5.19 12.20 -1.44
C TYR A 7 -5.79 10.91 -2.00
N LYS A 8 -6.39 10.99 -3.18
CA LYS A 8 -6.94 9.81 -3.87
C LYS A 8 -5.86 9.12 -4.69
N CYS A 9 -5.60 7.83 -4.45
CA CYS A 9 -4.66 7.02 -5.24
C CYS A 9 -5.38 5.88 -5.98
N ASP A 10 -5.44 5.93 -7.31
CA ASP A 10 -6.13 4.93 -8.12
C ASP A 10 -5.40 3.57 -8.18
N GLU A 11 -6.14 2.47 -8.30
CA GLU A 11 -5.61 1.09 -8.31
C GLU A 11 -4.53 0.84 -9.36
N LYS A 12 -4.64 1.50 -10.53
CA LYS A 12 -3.64 1.39 -11.60
C LYS A 12 -2.30 1.99 -11.18
N VAL A 13 -2.30 3.10 -10.43
CA VAL A 13 -1.08 3.71 -9.88
C VAL A 13 -0.45 2.76 -8.89
N VAL A 14 -1.24 2.23 -7.95
CA VAL A 14 -0.73 1.31 -6.91
C VAL A 14 -0.11 0.06 -7.53
N THR A 15 -0.80 -0.54 -8.51
CA THR A 15 -0.29 -1.71 -9.24
C THR A 15 1.00 -1.39 -10.01
N LEU A 16 1.10 -0.18 -10.57
CA LEU A 16 2.32 0.28 -11.24
C LEU A 16 3.49 0.40 -10.26
N LEU A 17 3.28 1.00 -9.08
CA LEU A 17 4.32 1.16 -8.06
C LEU A 17 4.79 -0.19 -7.50
N GLU A 18 3.88 -1.12 -7.26
CA GLU A 18 4.20 -2.48 -6.81
C GLU A 18 5.11 -3.22 -7.79
N LYS A 19 4.89 -3.05 -9.10
CA LYS A 19 5.74 -3.64 -10.15
C LYS A 19 7.14 -3.03 -10.19
N LYS A 20 7.31 -1.77 -9.79
CA LYS A 20 8.60 -1.08 -9.78
C LYS A 20 9.47 -1.45 -8.58
N LYS A 21 8.91 -2.09 -7.56
CA LYS A 21 9.64 -2.60 -6.37
C LYS A 21 10.51 -1.53 -5.69
N LEU A 22 10.03 -0.28 -5.70
CA LEU A 22 10.73 0.89 -5.17
C LEU A 22 11.11 0.73 -3.69
N LYS A 23 12.23 1.36 -3.31
CA LYS A 23 12.66 1.54 -1.92
C LYS A 23 11.80 2.55 -1.18
N LEU A 24 12.00 2.63 0.14
CA LEU A 24 11.13 3.40 1.04
C LEU A 24 11.08 4.88 0.66
N ASN A 25 12.23 5.50 0.46
CA ASN A 25 12.31 6.93 0.18
C ASN A 25 11.83 7.27 -1.25
N ALA A 26 11.99 6.38 -2.22
CA ALA A 26 11.34 6.52 -3.53
C ALA A 26 9.81 6.45 -3.43
N LEU A 27 9.24 5.51 -2.68
CA LEU A 27 7.80 5.45 -2.45
C LEU A 27 7.28 6.70 -1.74
N ARG A 28 7.97 7.15 -0.69
CA ARG A 28 7.62 8.40 0.00
C ARG A 28 7.65 9.58 -0.95
N LEU A 29 8.69 9.72 -1.77
CA LEU A 29 8.79 10.79 -2.76
C LEU A 29 7.66 10.73 -3.80
N VAL A 30 7.33 9.55 -4.32
CA VAL A 30 6.18 9.38 -5.23
C VAL A 30 4.89 9.81 -4.54
N HIS A 31 4.63 9.34 -3.32
CA HIS A 31 3.42 9.70 -2.59
C HIS A 31 3.37 11.20 -2.21
N ALA A 32 4.49 11.83 -1.88
CA ALA A 32 4.59 13.27 -1.64
C ALA A 32 4.24 14.09 -2.88
N THR A 33 4.84 13.75 -4.03
CA THR A 33 4.53 14.45 -5.30
C THR A 33 3.07 14.24 -5.70
N TYR A 34 2.52 13.05 -5.46
CA TYR A 34 1.14 12.74 -5.82
C TYR A 34 0.15 13.52 -4.94
N HIS A 35 0.39 13.54 -3.62
CA HIS A 35 -0.36 14.35 -2.67
C HIS A 35 -0.28 15.84 -2.98
N TYR A 36 0.92 16.34 -3.33
CA TYR A 36 1.12 17.72 -3.74
C TYR A 36 0.24 18.03 -4.94
N LEU A 37 0.27 17.22 -6.01
CA LEU A 37 -0.55 17.47 -7.20
C LEU A 37 -2.05 17.40 -6.94
N ASP A 38 -2.55 16.40 -6.20
CA ASP A 38 -4.00 16.23 -5.96
C ASP A 38 -4.57 17.37 -5.09
N ASN A 39 -3.73 18.03 -4.29
CA ASN A 39 -4.12 19.15 -3.42
C ASN A 39 -3.79 20.54 -3.98
N HIS A 40 -3.07 20.65 -5.11
CA HIS A 40 -2.77 21.93 -5.74
C HIS A 40 -3.82 22.32 -6.78
N PRO A 41 -4.48 23.49 -6.67
CA PRO A 41 -5.46 23.95 -7.65
C PRO A 41 -4.88 23.96 -9.07
N GLY A 42 -5.63 23.41 -10.03
CA GLY A 42 -5.23 23.35 -11.44
C GLY A 42 -4.20 22.26 -11.78
N TRP A 43 -3.74 21.50 -10.79
CA TRP A 43 -2.91 20.32 -10.96
C TRP A 43 -3.71 19.05 -10.69
N GLN A 44 -3.45 18.02 -11.47
CA GLN A 44 -3.85 16.64 -11.18
C GLN A 44 -2.75 15.71 -11.70
N PRO A 45 -2.51 14.58 -11.03
CA PRO A 45 -1.61 13.54 -11.51
C PRO A 45 -1.84 13.14 -12.97
N SER A 46 -3.09 13.04 -13.41
CA SER A 46 -3.46 12.70 -14.79
C SER A 46 -3.14 13.81 -15.79
N PHE A 47 -3.19 15.08 -15.37
CA PHE A 47 -2.88 16.23 -16.24
C PHE A 47 -1.39 16.30 -16.60
N MET A 48 -0.54 15.55 -15.90
CA MET A 48 0.87 15.37 -16.29
C MET A 48 1.04 14.60 -17.60
N ALA A 49 0.00 13.94 -18.13
CA ALA A 49 0.04 13.34 -19.46
C ALA A 49 -0.16 14.37 -20.58
N LEU A 50 -0.74 15.53 -20.25
CA LEU A 50 -1.11 16.54 -21.23
C LEU A 50 0.11 17.39 -21.60
N ALA A 51 0.19 17.75 -22.89
CA ALA A 51 0.91 18.92 -23.34
C ALA A 51 -0.05 20.13 -23.28
N ASP A 52 0.48 21.32 -23.08
CA ASP A 52 -0.34 22.53 -23.22
C ASP A 52 -0.68 22.82 -24.70
N LYS A 53 -1.46 23.89 -24.93
CA LYS A 53 -1.92 24.27 -26.27
C LYS A 53 -0.79 24.65 -27.24
N LEU A 54 0.42 24.91 -26.74
CA LEU A 54 1.61 25.24 -27.51
C LEU A 54 2.55 24.04 -27.65
N GLY A 55 2.11 22.85 -27.23
CA GLY A 55 2.94 21.64 -27.21
C GLY A 55 3.97 21.62 -26.07
N GLN A 56 3.95 22.60 -25.16
CA GLN A 56 4.87 22.61 -24.03
C GLN A 56 4.44 21.64 -22.95
N VAL A 57 5.45 21.00 -22.40
CA VAL A 57 5.33 19.88 -21.49
C VAL A 57 5.22 20.44 -20.07
N ARG A 58 4.03 20.36 -19.46
CA ARG A 58 3.80 20.84 -18.08
C ARG A 58 4.72 20.15 -17.08
N THR A 59 5.54 20.93 -16.38
CA THR A 59 6.40 20.47 -15.29
C THR A 59 5.99 21.17 -14.02
N CYS A 60 5.93 20.45 -12.90
CA CYS A 60 5.61 21.02 -11.60
C CYS A 60 6.89 21.27 -10.81
N THR A 61 6.92 22.38 -10.08
CA THR A 61 8.02 22.71 -9.16
C THR A 61 7.45 22.84 -7.76
N ALA A 62 8.04 22.12 -6.80
CA ALA A 62 7.66 22.14 -5.39
C ALA A 62 8.88 22.38 -4.51
N LEU A 63 8.69 23.03 -3.36
CA LEU A 63 9.75 23.10 -2.35
C LEU A 63 9.98 21.72 -1.76
N CYS A 64 11.24 21.28 -1.66
CA CYS A 64 11.59 20.00 -1.08
C CYS A 64 11.12 19.89 0.39
N ALA A 65 11.18 21.01 1.13
CA ALA A 65 10.65 21.08 2.50
C ALA A 65 9.15 20.74 2.56
N THR A 66 8.36 21.20 1.58
CA THR A 66 6.93 20.88 1.50
C THR A 66 6.71 19.39 1.24
N LEU A 67 7.47 18.79 0.33
CA LEU A 67 7.38 17.35 0.05
C LEU A 67 7.81 16.52 1.27
N CYS A 68 8.94 16.86 1.91
CA CYS A 68 9.40 16.18 3.12
C CYS A 68 8.37 16.28 4.27
N ALA A 69 7.76 17.45 4.47
CA ALA A 69 6.75 17.64 5.51
C ALA A 69 5.52 16.72 5.36
N THR A 70 5.27 16.15 4.16
CA THR A 70 4.14 15.26 3.93
C THR A 70 4.41 13.80 4.26
N THR A 71 5.54 13.24 3.79
CA THR A 71 5.79 11.79 3.84
C THR A 71 7.15 11.40 4.41
N ALA A 72 8.03 12.36 4.70
CA ALA A 72 9.31 12.03 5.34
C ALA A 72 9.06 11.50 6.75
N SER A 73 10.04 10.77 7.29
CA SER A 73 9.99 10.37 8.69
C SER A 73 9.83 11.62 9.58
N PRO A 74 9.00 11.61 10.65
CA PRO A 74 8.78 12.79 11.49
C PRO A 74 10.03 13.43 12.09
N ALA A 75 11.13 12.68 12.20
CA ALA A 75 12.42 13.15 12.71
C ALA A 75 13.43 13.54 11.61
N ALA A 76 13.04 13.48 10.33
CA ALA A 76 13.92 13.83 9.22
C ALA A 76 13.99 15.35 9.07
N ASN A 77 15.19 15.90 9.21
CA ASN A 77 15.44 17.35 9.12
C ASN A 77 16.20 17.75 7.85
N ASP A 78 16.48 16.79 6.97
CA ASP A 78 17.31 16.98 5.78
C ASP A 78 16.56 16.58 4.50
N LEU A 79 17.26 16.74 3.37
CA LEU A 79 16.76 16.36 2.04
C LEU A 79 17.12 14.91 1.67
N ASN A 80 17.58 14.07 2.61
CA ASN A 80 18.05 12.72 2.29
C ASN A 80 16.92 11.86 1.68
N MET A 81 15.68 12.01 2.16
CA MET A 81 14.52 11.35 1.54
C MET A 81 14.41 11.69 0.05
N ILE A 82 14.66 12.94 -0.33
CA ILE A 82 14.59 13.38 -1.73
C ILE A 82 15.76 12.79 -2.52
N HIS A 83 17.00 12.95 -2.04
CA HIS A 83 18.19 12.46 -2.74
C HIS A 83 18.17 10.94 -2.94
N GLU A 84 17.92 10.17 -1.88
CA GLU A 84 17.83 8.71 -1.97
C GLU A 84 16.62 8.27 -2.81
N GLY A 85 15.51 8.99 -2.70
CA GLY A 85 14.32 8.72 -3.50
C GLY A 85 14.57 8.93 -4.99
N MET A 86 15.26 10.02 -5.36
CA MET A 86 15.64 10.30 -6.75
C MET A 86 16.59 9.24 -7.30
N LEU A 87 17.60 8.82 -6.53
CA LEU A 87 18.54 7.77 -6.93
C LEU A 87 17.85 6.45 -7.26
N ASP A 88 16.84 6.05 -6.48
CA ASP A 88 16.09 4.80 -6.71
C ASP A 88 14.98 4.96 -7.77
N LEU A 89 14.54 6.19 -8.05
CA LEU A 89 13.58 6.49 -9.12
C LEU A 89 14.24 6.64 -10.50
N ASP A 90 15.55 6.87 -10.55
CA ASP A 90 16.29 6.96 -11.80
C ASP A 90 16.18 5.65 -12.61
N GLY A 91 16.00 5.78 -13.92
CA GLY A 91 15.76 4.63 -14.81
C GLY A 91 14.45 3.87 -14.62
N THR A 92 13.63 4.17 -13.59
CA THR A 92 12.36 3.45 -13.37
C THR A 92 11.30 3.78 -14.41
N GLY A 93 11.42 4.90 -15.11
CA GLY A 93 10.43 5.38 -16.08
C GLY A 93 9.11 5.83 -15.44
N LEU A 94 9.09 6.13 -14.13
CA LEU A 94 7.94 6.75 -13.46
C LEU A 94 7.88 8.26 -13.66
N PHE A 95 9.04 8.88 -13.83
CA PHE A 95 9.19 10.31 -14.09
C PHE A 95 9.82 10.52 -15.46
N GLN A 96 9.30 11.49 -16.21
CA GLN A 96 9.95 12.02 -17.40
C GLN A 96 10.98 13.09 -17.03
N THR A 97 10.69 13.86 -15.97
CA THR A 97 11.60 14.86 -15.41
C THR A 97 11.58 14.68 -13.89
N LEU A 98 12.76 14.64 -13.29
CA LEU A 98 12.93 14.62 -11.84
C LEU A 98 14.29 15.26 -11.53
N GLU A 99 14.28 16.57 -11.31
CA GLU A 99 15.48 17.41 -11.23
C GLU A 99 15.44 18.23 -9.94
N LEU A 100 16.58 18.34 -9.26
CA LEU A 100 16.74 19.17 -8.08
C LEU A 100 17.42 20.49 -8.46
N ASP A 101 16.74 21.60 -8.18
CA ASP A 101 17.25 22.95 -8.34
C ASP A 101 17.31 23.63 -6.97
N GLY A 102 18.46 23.48 -6.31
CA GLY A 102 18.69 23.93 -4.94
C GLY A 102 17.70 23.31 -3.95
N ARG A 103 16.72 24.09 -3.48
CA ARG A 103 15.67 23.65 -2.53
C ARG A 103 14.34 23.29 -3.19
N LYS A 104 14.31 23.27 -4.52
CA LYS A 104 13.11 23.00 -5.31
C LYS A 104 13.29 21.71 -6.09
N LEU A 105 12.27 20.86 -6.04
CA LEU A 105 12.17 19.69 -6.90
C LEU A 105 11.28 20.03 -8.08
N ARG A 106 11.84 19.93 -9.28
CA ARG A 106 11.13 20.06 -10.55
C ARG A 106 10.84 18.66 -11.08
N PHE A 107 9.57 18.35 -11.32
CA PHE A 107 9.17 17.00 -11.70
C PHE A 107 8.01 16.95 -12.70
N ARG A 108 8.00 15.87 -13.48
CA ARG A 108 6.93 15.47 -14.38
C ARG A 108 6.80 13.96 -14.40
N TYR A 109 5.58 13.46 -14.29
CA TYR A 109 5.30 12.03 -14.43
C TYR A 109 5.48 11.57 -15.87
N SER A 110 5.96 10.33 -16.03
CA SER A 110 5.94 9.68 -17.32
C SER A 110 4.51 9.50 -17.81
N HIS A 111 4.35 9.31 -19.12
CA HIS A 111 3.03 9.07 -19.71
C HIS A 111 2.33 7.87 -19.07
N SER A 112 3.06 6.81 -18.70
CA SER A 112 2.48 5.61 -18.08
C SER A 112 1.93 5.89 -16.67
N LEU A 113 2.67 6.63 -15.84
CA LEU A 113 2.22 7.00 -14.50
C LEU A 113 1.03 7.98 -14.56
N ALA A 114 1.10 8.99 -15.43
CA ALA A 114 0.03 9.96 -15.59
C ALA A 114 -1.26 9.32 -16.13
N THR A 115 -1.16 8.44 -17.13
CA THR A 115 -2.32 7.70 -17.66
C THR A 115 -2.89 6.72 -16.63
N ALA A 116 -2.05 6.09 -15.81
CA ALA A 116 -2.50 5.25 -14.68
C ALA A 116 -3.28 6.06 -13.63
N ALA A 117 -2.99 7.36 -13.51
CA ALA A 117 -3.66 8.27 -12.58
C ALA A 117 -5.01 8.81 -13.10
N THR A 118 -5.43 8.44 -14.31
CA THR A 118 -6.71 8.87 -14.88
C THR A 118 -7.88 8.29 -14.09
N LYS A 119 -8.70 9.17 -13.51
CA LYS A 119 -9.89 8.83 -12.73
C LYS A 119 -10.96 8.25 -13.66
N LEU A 120 -11.24 6.95 -13.55
CA LEU A 120 -12.33 6.29 -14.26
C LEU A 120 -13.57 6.23 -13.38
N VAL A 121 -14.77 6.32 -13.98
CA VAL A 121 -16.07 6.41 -13.27
C VAL A 121 -16.31 5.24 -12.28
N LYS A 122 -15.64 4.10 -12.47
CA LYS A 122 -15.77 2.89 -11.62
C LYS A 122 -14.43 2.31 -11.17
N SER A 123 -13.34 3.10 -11.13
CA SER A 123 -12.05 2.60 -10.64
C SER A 123 -12.06 2.41 -9.11
N LYS A 124 -11.40 1.34 -8.64
CA LYS A 124 -11.03 1.23 -7.23
C LYS A 124 -9.92 2.24 -6.92
N PHE A 125 -9.93 2.76 -5.71
CA PHE A 125 -8.92 3.71 -5.24
C PHE A 125 -8.73 3.59 -3.73
N ALA A 126 -7.58 4.04 -3.24
CA ALA A 126 -7.30 4.27 -1.83
C ALA A 126 -7.42 5.76 -1.51
N MET A 127 -7.92 6.09 -0.32
CA MET A 127 -7.75 7.42 0.26
C MET A 127 -6.52 7.37 1.17
N VAL A 128 -5.37 7.75 0.64
CA VAL A 128 -4.08 7.56 1.32
C VAL A 128 -3.79 8.76 2.21
N ASP A 129 -3.60 8.52 3.51
CA ASP A 129 -3.07 9.50 4.47
C ASP A 129 -1.53 9.54 4.44
N CYS A 130 -0.96 10.68 4.09
CA CYS A 130 0.49 10.91 4.10
C CYS A 130 1.11 10.85 5.51
N GLY A 131 0.34 11.22 6.55
CA GLY A 131 0.80 11.12 7.93
C GLY A 131 1.03 9.67 8.38
N ILE A 132 0.28 8.72 7.81
CA ILE A 132 0.54 7.29 8.01
C ILE A 132 1.79 6.89 7.22
N ILE A 133 1.92 7.27 5.95
CA ILE A 133 3.12 6.98 5.12
C ILE A 133 4.42 7.41 5.81
N ALA A 134 4.43 8.59 6.43
CA ALA A 134 5.56 9.10 7.20
C ALA A 134 5.99 8.16 8.34
N GLN A 135 5.04 7.50 9.00
CA GLN A 135 5.28 6.59 10.13
C GLN A 135 5.68 5.16 9.73
N LEU A 136 5.54 4.80 8.44
CA LEU A 136 5.91 3.49 7.92
C LEU A 136 7.40 3.45 7.61
N GLN A 137 8.03 2.32 7.95
CA GLN A 137 9.49 2.13 7.97
C GLN A 137 9.99 1.18 6.89
N SER A 138 9.11 0.63 6.05
CA SER A 138 9.53 -0.24 4.94
C SER A 138 8.59 -0.13 3.73
N PRO A 139 9.08 -0.46 2.52
CA PRO A 139 8.24 -0.50 1.32
C PRO A 139 7.04 -1.43 1.48
N TRP A 140 7.26 -2.60 2.09
CA TRP A 140 6.24 -3.62 2.36
C TRP A 140 5.09 -3.06 3.20
N GLN A 141 5.40 -2.23 4.20
CA GLN A 141 4.38 -1.55 5.00
C GLN A 141 3.54 -0.58 4.15
N ILE A 142 4.18 0.21 3.28
CA ILE A 142 3.46 1.13 2.38
C ILE A 142 2.55 0.36 1.42
N TYR A 143 3.06 -0.68 0.74
CA TYR A 143 2.24 -1.49 -0.16
C TYR A 143 1.05 -2.14 0.56
N PHE A 144 1.28 -2.70 1.75
CA PHE A 144 0.23 -3.31 2.55
C PHE A 144 -0.83 -2.29 2.96
N TYR A 145 -0.40 -1.13 3.47
CA TYR A 145 -1.28 -0.04 3.89
C TYR A 145 -2.16 0.43 2.75
N VAL A 146 -1.58 0.74 1.60
CA VAL A 146 -2.34 1.24 0.45
C VAL A 146 -3.36 0.20 -0.05
N ARG A 147 -3.01 -1.09 -0.06
CA ARG A 147 -3.96 -2.16 -0.41
C ARG A 147 -5.08 -2.33 0.62
N ALA A 148 -4.76 -2.18 1.91
CA ALA A 148 -5.78 -2.20 2.97
C ALA A 148 -6.75 -1.01 2.84
N GLU A 149 -6.23 0.19 2.59
CA GLU A 149 -7.01 1.41 2.37
C GLU A 149 -8.02 1.29 1.22
N MET A 150 -7.67 0.58 0.14
CA MET A 150 -8.57 0.38 -1.00
C MET A 150 -9.85 -0.38 -0.65
N VAL A 151 -9.79 -1.25 0.36
CA VAL A 151 -10.87 -2.22 0.61
C VAL A 151 -11.49 -2.08 1.99
N GLN A 152 -10.88 -1.39 2.94
CA GLN A 152 -11.33 -1.29 4.33
C GLN A 152 -12.76 -0.77 4.52
N ARG A 153 -13.30 -0.02 3.55
CA ARG A 153 -14.69 0.50 3.61
C ARG A 153 -15.74 -0.51 3.15
N GLN A 154 -15.32 -1.67 2.64
CA GLN A 154 -16.21 -2.73 2.19
C GLN A 154 -16.72 -3.55 3.39
N ARG A 155 -17.89 -4.18 3.25
CA ARG A 155 -18.46 -5.07 4.28
C ARG A 155 -17.61 -6.33 4.48
N HIS A 156 -16.99 -6.82 3.41
CA HIS A 156 -16.15 -8.01 3.36
C HIS A 156 -14.79 -7.64 2.73
N PRO A 157 -13.94 -6.90 3.45
CA PRO A 157 -12.73 -6.34 2.87
C PRO A 157 -11.69 -7.43 2.58
N ILE A 158 -11.37 -7.61 1.29
CA ILE A 158 -10.39 -8.58 0.79
C ILE A 158 -9.44 -7.90 -0.17
N PHE A 159 -8.15 -8.16 -0.02
CA PHE A 159 -7.16 -7.86 -1.04
C PHE A 159 -6.15 -9.01 -1.17
N TYR A 160 -5.31 -8.96 -2.19
CA TYR A 160 -4.21 -9.89 -2.37
C TYR A 160 -2.89 -9.18 -2.11
N LEU A 161 -1.97 -9.86 -1.41
CA LEU A 161 -0.62 -9.33 -1.26
C LEU A 161 0.02 -9.15 -2.64
N PRO A 162 0.65 -8.00 -2.91
CA PRO A 162 1.42 -7.86 -4.12
C PRO A 162 2.70 -8.70 -4.02
N ARG A 163 3.37 -8.91 -5.15
CA ARG A 163 4.72 -9.50 -5.19
C ARG A 163 4.82 -10.91 -4.57
N VAL A 164 3.74 -11.66 -4.50
CA VAL A 164 3.80 -13.11 -4.24
C VAL A 164 4.01 -13.80 -5.57
N CYS A 165 5.18 -14.42 -5.76
CA CYS A 165 5.53 -15.12 -6.99
C CYS A 165 6.44 -16.29 -6.66
N PRO A 166 6.05 -17.55 -6.95
CA PRO A 166 6.86 -18.73 -6.62
C PRO A 166 8.32 -18.66 -7.07
N MET A 167 8.57 -18.05 -8.24
CA MET A 167 9.91 -18.07 -8.87
C MET A 167 10.84 -16.96 -8.37
N ASN A 168 10.29 -15.80 -7.97
CA ASN A 168 11.08 -14.60 -7.72
C ASN A 168 10.93 -14.06 -6.29
N GLU A 169 9.77 -14.24 -5.68
CA GLU A 169 9.42 -13.73 -4.36
C GLU A 169 8.45 -14.71 -3.68
N PRO A 170 8.93 -15.93 -3.36
CA PRO A 170 8.08 -16.98 -2.82
C PRO A 170 7.53 -16.59 -1.45
N TRP A 171 6.34 -17.11 -1.13
CA TRP A 171 5.70 -16.84 0.15
C TRP A 171 6.54 -17.31 1.34
N SER A 172 7.23 -18.45 1.22
CA SER A 172 8.11 -19.00 2.26
C SER A 172 9.16 -17.99 2.73
N GLU A 173 9.71 -17.19 1.82
CA GLU A 173 10.75 -16.19 2.11
C GLU A 173 10.16 -14.84 2.53
N THR A 174 9.06 -14.43 1.90
CA THR A 174 8.46 -13.10 2.13
C THR A 174 7.43 -13.06 3.27
N LYS A 175 6.98 -14.22 3.77
CA LYS A 175 5.95 -14.36 4.81
C LYS A 175 6.24 -13.52 6.04
N ARG A 176 7.44 -13.62 6.61
CA ARG A 176 7.80 -12.89 7.83
C ARG A 176 7.72 -11.38 7.62
N THR A 177 8.19 -10.91 6.47
CA THR A 177 8.19 -9.49 6.10
C THR A 177 6.76 -8.96 5.93
N TRP A 178 5.89 -9.71 5.26
CA TRP A 178 4.48 -9.33 5.10
C TRP A 178 3.70 -9.34 6.41
N LEU A 179 3.91 -10.34 7.27
CA LEU A 179 3.28 -10.38 8.57
C LEU A 179 3.75 -9.23 9.47
N ALA A 180 5.04 -8.89 9.45
CA ALA A 180 5.56 -7.73 10.16
C ALA A 180 4.97 -6.41 9.63
N ALA A 181 4.82 -6.28 8.31
CA ALA A 181 4.16 -5.12 7.70
C ALA A 181 2.71 -4.98 8.18
N ALA A 182 1.97 -6.07 8.19
CA ALA A 182 0.59 -6.10 8.66
C ALA A 182 0.44 -5.86 10.16
N CYS A 183 1.39 -6.30 11.00
CA CYS A 183 1.42 -5.95 12.42
C CYS A 183 1.50 -4.43 12.60
N ARG A 184 2.44 -3.77 11.90
CA ARG A 184 2.61 -2.31 12.00
C ARG A 184 1.37 -1.57 11.50
N VAL A 185 0.88 -1.92 10.30
CA VAL A 185 -0.30 -1.27 9.72
C VAL A 185 -1.56 -1.56 10.53
N GLY A 186 -1.70 -2.79 11.05
CA GLY A 186 -2.82 -3.18 11.91
C GLY A 186 -2.87 -2.38 13.21
N SER A 187 -1.73 -2.14 13.85
CA SER A 187 -1.67 -1.29 15.04
C SER A 187 -2.03 0.17 14.75
N ILE A 188 -1.65 0.70 13.58
CA ILE A 188 -1.98 2.08 13.18
C ILE A 188 -3.48 2.22 12.87
N LEU A 189 -4.05 1.26 12.12
CA LEU A 189 -5.44 1.34 11.65
C LEU A 189 -6.47 0.73 12.63
N GLY A 190 -6.02 0.05 13.70
CA GLY A 190 -6.91 -0.73 14.56
C GLY A 190 -7.52 -1.93 13.83
N HIS A 191 -6.77 -2.53 12.92
CA HIS A 191 -7.20 -3.66 12.09
C HIS A 191 -6.59 -4.98 12.55
N HIS A 192 -7.30 -6.06 12.27
CA HIS A 192 -6.80 -7.42 12.31
C HIS A 192 -6.86 -8.05 10.93
N TYR A 193 -6.04 -9.07 10.69
CA TYR A 193 -5.89 -9.66 9.37
C TYR A 193 -5.86 -11.18 9.41
N VAL A 194 -6.44 -11.81 8.40
CA VAL A 194 -6.31 -13.26 8.13
C VAL A 194 -5.64 -13.43 6.76
N PHE A 195 -4.51 -14.13 6.75
CA PHE A 195 -3.69 -14.45 5.58
C PHE A 195 -3.96 -15.89 5.16
N ILE A 196 -4.42 -16.06 3.93
CA ILE A 196 -4.81 -17.34 3.36
C ILE A 196 -3.97 -17.55 2.09
N PRO A 197 -2.91 -18.36 2.16
CA PRO A 197 -2.14 -18.73 0.97
C PRO A 197 -2.98 -19.59 0.03
N GLU A 198 -2.82 -19.36 -1.27
CA GLU A 198 -3.48 -20.10 -2.35
C GLU A 198 -2.40 -20.82 -3.17
N LEU A 199 -2.53 -22.13 -3.30
CA LEU A 199 -1.60 -22.98 -4.06
C LEU A 199 -1.97 -23.06 -5.53
N ASP A 200 -0.95 -23.19 -6.37
CA ASP A 200 -1.10 -23.72 -7.72
C ASP A 200 -1.44 -25.23 -7.63
N PRO A 201 -2.55 -25.69 -8.23
CA PRO A 201 -2.89 -27.11 -8.27
C PRO A 201 -1.85 -28.00 -8.95
N GLN A 202 -0.99 -27.44 -9.81
CA GLN A 202 -0.04 -28.21 -10.62
C GLN A 202 1.34 -28.35 -9.99
N CYS A 203 1.80 -27.33 -9.25
CA CYS A 203 3.17 -27.30 -8.72
C CYS A 203 3.27 -27.17 -7.19
N GLU A 204 2.13 -27.21 -6.49
CA GLU A 204 2.03 -27.11 -5.02
C GLU A 204 2.71 -25.86 -4.42
N ASN A 205 2.98 -24.83 -5.24
CA ASN A 205 3.58 -23.58 -4.80
C ASN A 205 2.53 -22.52 -4.48
N VAL A 206 2.81 -21.67 -3.50
CA VAL A 206 1.93 -20.52 -3.19
C VAL A 206 2.04 -19.47 -4.29
N ILE A 207 0.97 -19.31 -5.07
CA ILE A 207 0.88 -18.33 -6.17
C ILE A 207 0.28 -17.00 -5.74
N ALA A 208 -0.49 -17.00 -4.67
CA ALA A 208 -1.13 -15.80 -4.15
C ALA A 208 -1.38 -15.92 -2.65
N VAL A 209 -1.49 -14.79 -1.97
CA VAL A 209 -1.92 -14.75 -0.57
C VAL A 209 -3.06 -13.76 -0.45
N LYS A 210 -4.24 -14.30 -0.12
CA LYS A 210 -5.44 -13.53 0.15
C LYS A 210 -5.40 -12.99 1.58
N VAL A 211 -5.66 -11.71 1.74
CA VAL A 211 -5.75 -11.04 3.05
C VAL A 211 -7.17 -10.57 3.27
N LYS A 212 -7.75 -10.98 4.38
CA LYS A 212 -9.05 -10.49 4.85
C LYS A 212 -8.84 -9.54 6.01
N ILE A 213 -9.49 -8.38 5.98
CA ILE A 213 -9.43 -7.40 7.07
C ILE A 213 -10.60 -7.66 8.02
N VAL A 214 -10.35 -7.50 9.31
CA VAL A 214 -11.36 -7.53 10.36
C VAL A 214 -11.21 -6.29 11.22
N HIS A 215 -12.30 -5.57 11.38
CA HIS A 215 -12.48 -4.44 12.29
C HIS A 215 -13.98 -4.31 12.62
N SER A 216 -14.33 -3.37 13.51
CA SER A 216 -15.68 -3.20 14.06
C SER A 216 -16.81 -3.06 13.03
N LYS A 217 -16.49 -2.59 11.82
CA LYS A 217 -17.46 -2.36 10.71
C LYS A 217 -17.56 -3.53 9.72
N THR A 218 -16.68 -4.52 9.81
CA THR A 218 -16.73 -5.70 8.93
C THR A 218 -17.92 -6.60 9.28
N GLN A 219 -18.50 -7.24 8.26
CA GLN A 219 -19.71 -8.05 8.37
C GLN A 219 -19.49 -9.47 7.83
N TRP A 220 -18.43 -10.14 8.28
CA TRP A 220 -18.18 -11.52 7.87
C TRP A 220 -19.33 -12.43 8.30
N SER A 221 -19.76 -13.32 7.41
CA SER A 221 -20.66 -14.42 7.77
C SER A 221 -19.87 -15.67 8.17
N GLN A 222 -20.54 -16.62 8.83
CA GLN A 222 -19.96 -17.91 9.18
C GLN A 222 -19.35 -18.60 7.93
N GLY A 223 -18.19 -19.24 8.09
CA GLY A 223 -17.47 -19.88 6.99
C GLY A 223 -16.82 -18.93 5.98
N ARG A 224 -16.96 -17.60 6.13
CA ARG A 224 -16.40 -16.62 5.19
C ARG A 224 -15.16 -15.92 5.69
N LEU A 225 -14.89 -15.85 6.99
CA LEU A 225 -13.66 -15.26 7.51
C LEU A 225 -12.49 -16.25 7.41
N PHE A 226 -12.59 -17.39 8.08
CA PHE A 226 -11.60 -18.46 7.97
C PHE A 226 -11.98 -19.47 6.89
N PRO A 227 -11.02 -19.98 6.10
CA PRO A 227 -11.30 -21.05 5.16
C PRO A 227 -11.62 -22.35 5.91
N ARG A 228 -12.55 -23.15 5.37
CA ARG A 228 -12.92 -24.46 5.94
C ARG A 228 -11.74 -25.44 5.92
N HIS A 229 -10.99 -25.41 4.82
CA HIS A 229 -9.77 -26.16 4.61
C HIS A 229 -8.75 -25.24 3.95
N ALA A 230 -7.50 -25.31 4.39
CA ALA A 230 -6.39 -24.61 3.77
C ALA A 230 -5.25 -25.62 3.58
N PRO A 231 -4.76 -25.79 2.34
CA PRO A 231 -3.62 -26.69 2.09
C PRO A 231 -2.36 -26.15 2.78
N GLU A 232 -2.22 -24.83 2.82
CA GLU A 232 -1.14 -24.11 3.48
C GLU A 232 -1.55 -23.49 4.83
N PRO A 233 -0.63 -23.32 5.78
CA PRO A 233 -0.94 -22.72 7.07
C PRO A 233 -1.46 -21.28 6.98
N VAL A 234 -2.69 -21.08 7.46
CA VAL A 234 -3.32 -19.75 7.60
C VAL A 234 -2.62 -18.97 8.69
N SER A 235 -2.31 -17.70 8.43
CA SER A 235 -1.72 -16.81 9.44
C SER A 235 -2.70 -15.71 9.83
N THR A 236 -2.61 -15.23 11.06
CA THR A 236 -3.43 -14.14 11.60
C THR A 236 -2.54 -13.06 12.16
N VAL A 237 -2.99 -11.82 12.07
CA VAL A 237 -2.40 -10.67 12.74
C VAL A 237 -3.48 -10.01 13.58
N ALA A 238 -3.27 -9.97 14.90
CA ALA A 238 -4.16 -9.30 15.83
C ALA A 238 -3.32 -8.64 16.94
N ASN A 239 -3.75 -7.47 17.41
CA ASN A 239 -3.09 -6.73 18.49
C ASN A 239 -1.57 -6.56 18.27
N GLY A 240 -1.18 -6.23 17.03
CA GLY A 240 0.22 -6.02 16.64
C GLY A 240 1.09 -7.29 16.60
N LYS A 241 0.51 -8.48 16.76
CA LYS A 241 1.23 -9.76 16.76
C LYS A 241 0.72 -10.68 15.66
N SER A 242 1.64 -11.36 14.99
CA SER A 242 1.34 -12.37 13.99
C SER A 242 1.44 -13.78 14.55
N ARG A 243 0.55 -14.68 14.13
CA ARG A 243 0.57 -16.08 14.51
C ARG A 243 0.08 -16.98 13.37
N THR A 244 0.76 -18.08 13.12
CA THR A 244 0.27 -19.13 12.21
C THR A 244 -0.67 -20.06 12.98
N LEU A 245 -1.82 -20.39 12.39
CA LEU A 245 -2.82 -21.24 13.02
C LEU A 245 -2.51 -22.71 12.75
N THR A 246 -2.74 -23.54 13.77
CA THR A 246 -2.74 -25.00 13.56
C THR A 246 -4.00 -25.44 12.80
N ARG A 247 -3.99 -26.65 12.22
CA ARG A 247 -5.19 -27.22 11.57
C ARG A 247 -6.38 -27.33 12.53
N GLU A 248 -6.12 -27.63 13.80
CA GLU A 248 -7.16 -27.70 14.83
C GLU A 248 -7.74 -26.32 15.15
N GLU A 249 -6.89 -25.30 15.32
CA GLU A 249 -7.35 -23.92 15.53
C GLU A 249 -8.18 -23.43 14.35
N LEU A 250 -7.78 -23.74 13.12
CA LEU A 250 -8.54 -23.36 11.92
C LEU A 250 -9.94 -24.00 11.92
N ARG A 251 -10.05 -25.29 12.31
CA ARG A 251 -11.34 -25.97 12.44
C ARG A 251 -12.23 -25.33 13.50
N LYS A 252 -11.67 -24.95 14.65
CA LYS A 252 -12.39 -24.26 15.74
C LYS A 252 -12.92 -22.89 15.31
N ARG A 253 -12.22 -22.21 14.40
CA ARG A 253 -12.55 -20.86 13.93
C ARG A 253 -13.40 -20.80 12.66
N LYS A 254 -13.83 -21.95 12.12
CA LYS A 254 -14.55 -22.02 10.85
C LYS A 254 -15.81 -21.15 10.83
N ASP A 255 -16.50 -21.01 11.97
CA ASP A 255 -17.76 -20.28 12.09
C ASP A 255 -17.58 -18.84 12.60
N TRP A 256 -16.33 -18.42 12.84
CA TRP A 256 -16.05 -17.10 13.38
C TRP A 256 -16.32 -16.01 12.36
N THR A 257 -16.87 -14.90 12.86
CA THR A 257 -17.19 -13.71 12.08
C THR A 257 -16.36 -12.49 12.52
N ARG A 258 -15.70 -12.55 13.69
CA ARG A 258 -14.85 -11.51 14.28
C ARG A 258 -13.65 -12.10 15.02
N PHE A 259 -12.70 -11.26 15.43
CA PHE A 259 -11.58 -11.66 16.29
C PHE A 259 -11.86 -11.53 17.80
N ASP A 260 -12.92 -10.80 18.18
CA ASP A 260 -13.24 -10.47 19.58
C ASP A 260 -13.53 -11.70 20.48
N GLU A 261 -13.59 -12.90 19.90
CA GLU A 261 -13.63 -14.18 20.63
C GLU A 261 -12.24 -14.64 21.12
N LEU A 262 -11.17 -13.84 20.93
CA LEU A 262 -9.79 -14.13 21.36
C LEU A 262 -9.23 -13.11 22.33
N VAL A 263 -9.81 -12.99 23.52
CA VAL A 263 -9.01 -12.71 24.70
C VAL A 263 -9.62 -13.47 25.89
N PRO A 264 -9.14 -14.67 26.27
CA PRO A 264 -9.08 -14.94 27.69
C PRO A 264 -8.12 -13.88 28.24
N ALA A 265 -8.61 -13.03 29.15
CA ALA A 265 -7.75 -12.19 29.95
C ALA A 265 -6.63 -13.09 30.49
N LEU A 266 -5.40 -12.85 30.06
CA LEU A 266 -4.24 -13.35 30.79
C LEU A 266 -4.29 -12.63 32.14
N LYS A 267 -4.89 -13.31 33.13
CA LYS A 267 -4.61 -13.07 34.55
C LYS A 267 -3.24 -13.64 34.86
#